data_AF-A0A7D5LZ86-F1
#
_entry.id   AF-A0A7D5LZ86-F1
#
_cell.length_a   1.000
_cell.length_b   1.000
_cell.length_c   1.000
_cell.angle_alpha   90.00
_cell.angle_beta   90.00
_cell.angle_gamma   90.00
#
_symmetry.space_group_name_H-M   'P 1'
#
loop_
_entity.id
_entity.type
_entity.pdbx_description
1 polymer ?
#
loop_
_entity_poly.entity_id
_entity_poly.type
_entity_poly.pdbx_seq_one_letter_code
_entity_poly.pdbx_strand_id
1 'polypeptide(L)' 'MDVKDEDTSEESKKNHISYYKSLTKVISQIEAEKKEEGEPAILSHLDNRIDAMEKDKKRIRDMFPDITEEEWNDHTN' A
#
# COMPACT_ATOMS: atom_id res chain seq x y z
N MET A 1 -11.11 -24.48 3.65
CA MET A 1 -10.62 -23.10 3.48
C MET A 1 -11.79 -22.21 3.82
N ASP A 2 -11.77 -21.56 4.99
CA ASP A 2 -12.67 -20.42 5.22
C ASP A 2 -12.27 -19.35 4.22
N VAL A 3 -13.01 -19.27 3.11
CA VAL A 3 -12.99 -18.08 2.28
C VAL A 3 -13.72 -17.05 3.13
N LYS A 4 -12.97 -16.27 3.92
CA LYS A 4 -13.51 -15.06 4.51
C LYS A 4 -13.81 -14.16 3.33
N ASP A 5 -15.08 -13.97 3.02
CA ASP A 5 -15.50 -12.95 2.08
C ASP A 5 -14.87 -11.63 2.57
N GLU A 6 -13.98 -11.07 1.75
CA GLU A 6 -13.38 -9.79 2.06
C GLU A 6 -14.51 -8.75 2.03
N ASP A 7 -14.68 -8.01 3.13
CA ASP A 7 -15.74 -7.02 3.25
C ASP A 7 -15.49 -5.89 2.24
N THR A 8 -16.36 -5.79 1.23
CA THR A 8 -16.30 -4.74 0.21
C THR A 8 -17.34 -3.63 0.44
N SER A 9 -17.88 -3.51 1.65
CA SER A 9 -18.81 -2.42 2.00
C SER A 9 -18.18 -1.04 1.85
N GLU A 10 -19.02 0.00 1.78
CA GLU A 10 -18.57 1.41 1.67
C GLU A 10 -17.70 1.86 2.86
N GLU A 11 -17.92 1.31 4.05
CA GLU A 11 -17.09 1.59 5.23
C GLU A 11 -15.71 0.92 5.10
N SER A 12 -15.69 -0.35 4.70
CA SER A 12 -14.46 -1.09 4.40
C SER A 12 -13.65 -0.38 3.31
N LYS A 13 -14.31 0.05 2.23
CA LYS A 13 -13.74 0.83 1.13
C LYS A 13 -12.96 2.04 1.63
N LYS A 14 -13.55 2.86 2.51
CA LYS A 14 -12.88 4.04 3.11
C LYS A 14 -11.65 3.66 3.92
N ASN A 15 -11.74 2.60 4.72
CA ASN A 15 -10.62 2.11 5.52
C ASN A 15 -9.47 1.60 4.63
N HIS A 16 -9.78 0.85 3.58
CA HIS A 16 -8.81 0.37 2.61
C HIS A 16 -8.15 1.50 1.81
N ILE A 17 -8.90 2.52 1.40
CA ILE A 17 -8.34 3.74 0.78
C ILE A 17 -7.38 4.45 1.75
N SER A 18 -7.78 4.63 3.01
CA SER A 18 -6.92 5.26 4.02
C SER A 18 -5.63 4.46 4.26
N TYR A 19 -5.75 3.13 4.31
CA TYR A 19 -4.62 2.24 4.46
C TYR A 19 -3.69 2.26 3.23
N TYR A 20 -4.25 2.23 2.01
CA TYR A 20 -3.49 2.37 0.76
C TYR A 20 -2.67 3.68 0.70
N LYS A 21 -3.26 4.79 1.15
CA LYS A 21 -2.56 6.09 1.25
C LYS A 21 -1.43 6.02 2.28
N SER A 22 -1.67 5.39 3.42
CA SER A 22 -0.66 5.17 4.46
C SER A 22 0.50 4.31 3.95
N LEU A 23 0.23 3.24 3.22
CA LEU A 23 1.24 2.40 2.57
C LEU A 23 2.11 3.22 1.60
N THR A 24 1.48 4.06 0.78
CA THR A 24 2.21 4.94 -0.16
C THR A 24 3.18 5.87 0.58
N LYS A 25 2.73 6.49 1.68
CA LYS A 25 3.58 7.36 2.50
C LYS A 25 4.76 6.59 3.12
N VAL A 26 4.50 5.41 3.66
CA VAL A 26 5.55 4.58 4.28
C VAL A 26 6.55 4.09 3.25
N ILE A 27 6.11 3.68 2.05
CA ILE A 27 7.02 3.30 0.95
C ILE A 27 7.95 4.47 0.62
N SER A 28 7.42 5.69 0.42
CA SER A 28 8.26 6.87 0.13
C SER A 28 9.24 7.20 1.25
N GLN A 29 8.88 6.96 2.51
CA GLN A 29 9.81 7.11 3.65
C GLN A 29 10.92 6.07 3.61
N ILE A 30 10.59 4.80 3.35
CA ILE A 30 11.58 3.72 3.22
C ILE A 30 12.52 3.97 2.03
N GLU A 31 12.00 4.46 0.90
CA GLU A 31 12.84 4.85 -0.25
C GLU A 31 13.80 6.00 0.08
N ALA A 32 13.39 6.94 0.93
CA ALA A 32 14.25 8.00 1.41
C ALA A 32 15.33 7.46 2.36
N GLU A 33 14.95 6.61 3.33
CA GLU A 33 15.90 5.90 4.21
C GLU A 33 16.93 5.11 3.39
N LYS A 34 16.48 4.39 2.36
CA LYS A 34 17.34 3.61 1.46
C LYS A 34 18.41 4.46 0.76
N LYS A 35 18.16 5.74 0.49
CA LYS A 35 19.14 6.65 -0.14
C LYS A 35 20.26 7.07 0.82
N GLU A 36 19.98 7.06 2.12
CA GLU A 36 20.96 7.40 3.16
C GLU A 36 21.71 6.15 3.65
N GLU A 37 21.17 4.96 3.43
CA GLU A 37 21.76 3.70 3.85
C GLU A 37 22.83 3.16 2.87
N GLY A 38 23.97 2.71 3.42
CA GLY A 38 25.07 2.13 2.65
C GLY A 38 25.23 0.61 2.82
N GLU A 39 24.54 0.02 3.80
CA GLU A 39 24.68 -1.39 4.18
C GLU A 39 23.83 -2.30 3.27
N PRO A 40 24.42 -3.20 2.47
CA PRO A 40 23.69 -4.02 1.51
C PRO A 40 22.61 -4.91 2.13
N ALA A 41 22.84 -5.42 3.35
CA ALA A 41 21.85 -6.22 4.06
C ALA A 41 20.62 -5.40 4.48
N ILE A 42 20.82 -4.15 4.88
CA ILE A 42 19.74 -3.22 5.22
C ILE A 42 18.98 -2.84 3.95
N LEU A 43 19.68 -2.49 2.87
CA LEU A 43 19.06 -2.19 1.58
C LEU A 43 18.16 -3.32 1.08
N SER A 44 18.63 -4.58 1.16
CA SER A 44 17.83 -5.74 0.79
C SER A 44 16.61 -5.94 1.71
N HIS A 45 16.73 -5.67 3.00
CA HIS A 45 15.60 -5.71 3.93
C HIS A 45 14.55 -4.63 3.60
N LEU A 46 14.99 -3.40 3.31
CA LEU A 46 14.11 -2.29 2.91
C LEU A 46 13.40 -2.60 1.60
N ASP A 47 14.09 -3.18 0.62
CA ASP A 47 13.49 -3.63 -0.64
C ASP A 47 12.40 -4.69 -0.44
N ASN A 48 12.69 -5.70 0.39
CA ASN A 48 11.68 -6.71 0.73
C ASN A 48 10.44 -6.11 1.41
N ARG A 49 10.61 -5.05 2.22
CA ARG A 49 9.49 -4.33 2.85
C ARG A 49 8.67 -3.57 1.82
N ILE A 50 9.32 -2.85 0.89
CA ILE A 50 8.64 -2.16 -0.22
C ILE A 50 7.86 -3.17 -1.05
N ASP A 51 8.48 -4.26 -1.50
CA ASP A 51 7.84 -5.30 -2.31
C ASP A 51 6.58 -5.89 -1.65
N ALA A 52 6.65 -6.15 -0.33
CA ALA A 52 5.50 -6.66 0.42
C ALA A 52 4.36 -5.64 0.48
N MET A 53 4.68 -4.36 0.70
CA MET A 53 3.69 -3.28 0.73
C MET A 53 3.08 -3.00 -0.65
N GLU A 54 3.86 -3.09 -1.72
CA GLU A 54 3.36 -2.94 -3.09
C GLU A 54 2.41 -4.07 -3.48
N LYS A 55 2.73 -5.31 -3.10
CA LYS A 55 1.81 -6.45 -3.27
C LYS A 55 0.50 -6.22 -2.52
N ASP A 56 0.57 -5.64 -1.33
CA ASP A 56 -0.63 -5.33 -0.55
C ASP A 56 -1.45 -4.20 -1.18
N LYS A 57 -0.80 -3.13 -1.63
CA LYS A 57 -1.44 -2.06 -2.43
C LYS A 57 -2.16 -2.62 -3.66
N LYS A 58 -1.52 -3.56 -4.37
CA LYS A 58 -2.11 -4.22 -5.53
C LYS A 58 -3.34 -5.03 -5.14
N ARG A 59 -3.26 -5.85 -4.09
CA ARG A 59 -4.39 -6.61 -3.56
C ARG A 59 -5.58 -5.71 -3.23
N ILE A 60 -5.34 -4.61 -2.52
CA ILE A 60 -6.37 -3.63 -2.17
C ILE A 60 -7.01 -3.00 -3.41
N ARG A 61 -6.23 -2.69 -4.46
CA ARG A 61 -6.74 -2.19 -5.73
C ARG A 61 -7.61 -3.25 -6.45
N ASP A 62 -7.17 -4.51 -6.41
CA ASP A 62 -7.90 -5.64 -7.02
C ASP A 62 -9.22 -5.93 -6.29
N MET A 63 -9.33 -5.61 -5.00
CA MET A 63 -10.58 -5.72 -4.21
C MET A 63 -11.64 -4.68 -4.61
N PHE A 64 -11.21 -3.50 -5.06
CA PHE A 64 -12.09 -2.39 -5.42
C PHE A 64 -11.81 -1.89 -6.84
N PRO A 65 -12.08 -2.71 -7.87
CA PRO A 65 -11.77 -2.38 -9.27
C PRO A 65 -12.57 -1.17 -9.78
N ASP A 66 -13.67 -0.82 -9.11
CA ASP A 66 -14.53 0.31 -9.45
C ASP A 66 -13.95 1.67 -8.99
N ILE A 67 -12.90 1.67 -8.16
CA ILE A 67 -12.23 2.90 -7.72
C ILE A 67 -11.24 3.36 -8.78
N THR A 68 -11.39 4.60 -9.22
CA THR A 68 -10.49 5.21 -10.20
C THR A 68 -9.11 5.48 -9.60
N GLU A 69 -8.08 5.50 -10.44
CA GLU A 69 -6.72 5.85 -10.02
C GLU A 69 -6.64 7.26 -9.42
N GLU A 70 -7.50 8.17 -9.89
CA GLU A 70 -7.70 9.48 -9.29
C GLU A 70 -8.18 9.35 -7.84
N GLU A 71 -9.26 8.61 -7.54
CA GLU A 71 -9.73 8.41 -6.16
C GLU A 71 -8.69 7.77 -5.22
N TRP A 72 -7.85 6.87 -5.75
CA TRP A 72 -6.72 6.31 -5.00
C TRP A 72 -5.65 7.35 -4.67
N ASN A 73 -5.39 8.26 -5.62
CA ASN A 73 -4.38 9.29 -5.52
C ASN A 73 -4.90 10.61 -4.95
N ASP A 74 -6.23 10.78 -4.84
CA ASP A 74 -6.80 12.10 -4.68
C ASP A 74 -6.44 12.68 -3.31
N HIS A 75 -5.83 13.84 -3.40
CA HIS A 75 -5.38 14.71 -2.33
C HIS A 75 -6.40 15.82 -2.10
N THR A 76 -7.69 15.55 -2.31
CA THR A 76 -8.72 16.56 -2.10
C THR A 76 -9.31 16.44 -0.70
N ASN A 77 -8.55 16.97 0.27
CA ASN A 77 -8.86 18.21 1.00
C ASN A 77 -8.15 18.25 2.36
#